data_AF-A0A535SKK4-F1
#
_entry.id   AF-A0A535SKK4-F1
#
_cell.length_a   1.000
_cell.length_b   1.000
_cell.length_c   1.000
_cell.angle_alpha   90.00
_cell.angle_beta   90.00
_cell.angle_gamma   90.00
#
_symmetry.space_group_name_H-M   'P 1'
#
loop_
_entity.id
_entity.type
_entity.pdbx_description
1 polymer ?
#
loop_
_entity_poly.entity_id
_entity_poly.type
_entity_poly.pdbx_seq_one_letter_code
_entity_poly.pdbx_strand_id
1 'polypeptide(L)'
;MKRWNGWGEETITPHLSGASTHFLQQIIGMGTPTRDATFAEVASCVPASRLPSHPLILTDSGERLLHTRGQSIPDWIAVRGGCIDTFPDGVAFPESENEVCELIHYAWGHYPQSFEYSTLGGWIATRSSGQQSLGYGRIEQLFAGGHVETPQGALDVPAFPASATGLDLREIILGSEGRLGIVTRATVRVRPLPEKEHYFVVFFPSWEQGLAATRQLVQARLQLSMLRLSTPVETQTQLVLAGHELVLGALERMLALRGAGRDKCMLLVGIAGRQTAVKRTRREVLGIAHEHKGVSAGSMLGEQWHRKRFQTPYLRNTLWAMGYAVDTVETATTWDHVLVLTQAIETALRPALKEEGEEVHAFTHLSHLYPQGSAIYTTYLYRIAASPAETLRRWHILKDAASQAIVAGHGTISHQHGVGTDHQPYLIAEKGSLGITVMRQLYAHFDPKGMMNPGKLVL
;
A
#
# COMPACT_ATOMS: atom_id res chain seq x y z
N MET A 1 18.01 0.03 -15.29
CA MET A 1 18.35 -0.89 -14.18
C MET A 1 17.50 -0.52 -12.98
N LYS A 2 17.07 -1.52 -12.20
CA LYS A 2 16.34 -1.29 -10.95
C LYS A 2 17.30 -0.70 -9.92
N ARG A 3 16.86 0.30 -9.17
CA ARG A 3 17.62 0.93 -8.09
C ARG A 3 17.79 -0.06 -6.94
N TRP A 4 19.02 -0.30 -6.51
CA TRP A 4 19.33 -1.29 -5.46
C TRP A 4 18.99 -0.81 -4.04
N ASN A 5 19.09 0.50 -3.78
CA ASN A 5 18.87 1.13 -2.47
C ASN A 5 17.62 2.04 -2.40
N GLY A 6 16.65 1.80 -3.27
CA GLY A 6 15.43 2.60 -3.30
C GLY A 6 14.34 2.00 -4.18
N TRP A 7 13.38 2.83 -4.57
CA TRP A 7 12.26 2.38 -5.38
C TRP A 7 12.50 2.58 -6.88
N GLY A 8 12.09 1.58 -7.67
CA GLY A 8 11.94 1.65 -9.11
C GLY A 8 13.24 1.76 -9.91
N GLU A 9 13.17 2.30 -11.12
CA GLU A 9 14.33 2.51 -11.99
C GLU A 9 15.20 3.69 -11.56
N GLU A 10 16.52 3.57 -11.78
CA GLU A 10 17.48 4.65 -11.48
C GLU A 10 17.27 5.91 -12.33
N THR A 11 16.74 5.75 -13.54
CA THR A 11 16.47 6.81 -14.53
C THR A 11 15.30 7.71 -14.15
N ILE A 12 14.44 7.28 -13.22
CA ILE A 12 13.25 8.02 -12.81
C ILE A 12 13.50 8.66 -11.45
N THR A 13 13.65 9.99 -11.44
CA THR A 13 13.79 10.78 -10.22
C THR A 13 12.81 11.95 -10.27
N PRO A 14 11.63 11.85 -9.63
CA PRO A 14 10.68 12.95 -9.60
C PRO A 14 11.27 14.18 -8.91
N HIS A 15 11.00 15.36 -9.45
CA HIS A 15 11.41 16.61 -8.82
C HIS A 15 10.23 17.25 -8.08
N LEU A 16 10.49 17.73 -6.85
CA LEU A 16 9.56 18.60 -6.14
C LEU A 16 9.72 20.05 -6.64
N SER A 17 8.60 20.74 -6.82
CA SER A 17 8.63 22.17 -7.14
C SER A 17 9.17 22.99 -5.96
N GLY A 18 9.64 24.22 -6.22
CA GLY A 18 10.09 25.13 -5.16
C GLY A 18 9.05 25.36 -4.06
N ALA A 19 7.77 25.54 -4.43
CA ALA A 19 6.70 25.67 -3.45
C ALA A 19 6.43 24.38 -2.66
N SER A 20 6.55 23.21 -3.29
CA SER A 20 6.41 21.92 -2.59
C SER A 20 7.51 21.75 -1.53
N THR A 21 8.74 22.09 -1.89
CA THR A 21 9.89 22.09 -0.96
C THR A 21 9.67 23.09 0.18
N HIS A 22 9.25 24.32 -0.13
CA HIS A 22 8.99 25.35 0.87
C HIS A 22 7.88 24.94 1.85
N PHE A 23 6.79 24.37 1.33
CA PHE A 23 5.68 23.84 2.13
C PHE A 23 6.15 22.76 3.11
N LEU A 24 6.97 21.81 2.65
CA LEU A 24 7.53 20.77 3.53
C LEU A 24 8.42 21.36 4.62
N GLN A 25 9.30 22.31 4.26
CA GLN A 25 10.19 22.98 5.21
C GLN A 25 9.43 23.78 6.27
N GLN A 26 8.29 24.38 5.92
CA GLN A 26 7.44 25.09 6.86
C GLN A 26 6.75 24.16 7.88
N ILE A 27 6.39 22.95 7.46
CA ILE A 27 5.63 22.02 8.31
C ILE A 27 6.54 21.14 9.16
N ILE A 28 7.62 20.62 8.56
CA ILE A 28 8.46 19.57 9.15
C ILE A 28 9.84 20.13 9.56
N GLY A 29 10.18 21.35 9.11
CA GLY A 29 11.51 21.93 9.26
C GLY A 29 12.45 21.51 8.12
N MET A 30 13.64 22.11 8.08
CA MET A 30 14.65 21.79 7.07
C MET A 30 15.27 20.40 7.34
N GLY A 31 15.15 19.50 6.36
CA GLY A 31 15.81 18.20 6.35
C GLY A 31 17.33 18.31 6.09
N THR A 32 18.08 17.38 6.67
CA THR A 32 19.52 17.26 6.48
C THR A 32 19.81 15.92 5.81
N PRO A 33 20.24 15.90 4.53
CA PRO A 33 20.59 14.67 3.84
C PRO A 33 21.75 13.95 4.54
N THR A 34 21.73 12.63 4.52
CA THR A 34 22.84 11.78 4.98
C THR A 34 23.55 11.13 3.79
N ARG A 35 24.80 10.70 4.01
CA ARG A 35 25.54 9.92 3.02
C ARG A 35 24.98 8.50 2.98
N ASP A 36 24.50 8.06 1.82
CA ASP A 36 24.17 6.65 1.59
C ASP A 36 25.46 5.82 1.42
N ALA A 37 25.44 4.59 1.94
CA ALA A 37 26.40 3.55 1.58
C ALA A 37 26.31 3.24 0.08
N THR A 38 27.46 2.96 -0.53
CA THR A 38 27.55 2.53 -1.93
C THR A 38 27.28 1.03 -2.06
N PHE A 39 26.86 0.58 -3.25
CA PHE A 39 26.63 -0.85 -3.50
C PHE A 39 27.87 -1.68 -3.21
N ALA A 40 29.05 -1.21 -3.61
CA ALA A 40 30.32 -1.89 -3.37
C ALA A 40 30.67 -2.00 -1.87
N GLU A 41 30.38 -0.96 -1.08
CA GLU A 41 30.58 -1.00 0.37
C GLU A 41 29.70 -2.07 1.01
N VAL A 42 28.42 -2.16 0.63
CA VAL A 42 27.50 -3.15 1.22
C VAL A 42 27.77 -4.56 0.69
N ALA A 43 28.04 -4.70 -0.60
CA ALA A 43 28.34 -5.99 -1.23
C ALA A 43 29.62 -6.64 -0.67
N SER A 44 30.60 -5.84 -0.22
CA SER A 44 31.81 -6.35 0.43
C SER A 44 31.57 -6.92 1.83
N CYS A 45 30.46 -6.53 2.48
CA CYS A 45 30.04 -7.07 3.78
C CYS A 45 29.23 -8.38 3.66
N VAL A 46 28.87 -8.81 2.44
CA VAL A 46 28.10 -10.04 2.23
C VAL A 46 28.99 -11.25 2.56
N PRO A 47 28.64 -12.08 3.56
CA PRO A 47 29.44 -13.25 3.90
C PRO A 47 29.41 -14.26 2.76
N ALA A 48 30.44 -15.11 2.66
CA ALA A 48 30.45 -16.22 1.70
C ALA A 48 29.19 -17.09 1.85
N SER A 49 28.64 -17.53 0.72
CA SER A 49 27.48 -18.43 0.74
C SER A 49 27.81 -19.73 1.48
N ARG A 50 26.87 -20.21 2.28
CA ARG A 50 26.96 -21.51 2.96
C ARG A 50 26.43 -22.67 2.10
N LEU A 51 25.87 -22.39 0.92
CA LEU A 51 25.28 -23.42 0.06
C LEU A 51 26.35 -24.17 -0.74
N PRO A 52 26.19 -25.48 -0.97
CA PRO A 52 26.95 -26.16 -2.00
C PRO A 52 26.61 -25.58 -3.38
N SER A 53 27.56 -25.62 -4.32
CA SER A 53 27.34 -25.16 -5.69
C SER A 53 26.14 -25.88 -6.32
N HIS A 54 25.24 -25.13 -6.93
CA HIS A 54 24.04 -25.66 -7.56
C HIS A 54 23.72 -24.90 -8.86
N PRO A 55 23.43 -25.58 -9.99
CA PRO A 55 23.27 -24.92 -11.30
C PRO A 55 22.17 -23.85 -11.38
N LEU A 56 21.13 -23.96 -10.53
CA LEU A 56 20.00 -23.02 -10.49
C LEU A 56 20.11 -21.96 -9.38
N ILE A 57 21.19 -21.96 -8.61
CA ILE A 57 21.35 -21.07 -7.46
C ILE A 57 22.57 -20.19 -7.67
N LEU A 58 22.33 -18.89 -7.82
CA LEU A 58 23.36 -17.87 -7.83
C LEU A 58 23.79 -17.58 -6.39
N THR A 59 25.08 -17.61 -6.13
CA THR A 59 25.67 -17.35 -4.81
C THR A 59 26.51 -16.08 -4.76
N ASP A 60 26.51 -15.28 -5.84
CA ASP A 60 27.27 -14.04 -5.90
C ASP A 60 26.72 -13.00 -4.91
N SER A 61 27.61 -12.16 -4.39
CA SER A 61 27.25 -11.18 -3.36
C SER A 61 26.29 -10.12 -3.87
N GLY A 62 26.34 -9.79 -5.16
CA GLY A 62 25.49 -8.76 -5.76
C GLY A 62 24.03 -9.20 -5.82
N GLU A 63 23.75 -10.38 -6.40
CA GLU A 63 22.41 -10.93 -6.49
C GLU A 63 21.81 -11.21 -5.12
N ARG A 64 22.61 -11.75 -4.19
CA ARG A 64 22.17 -11.99 -2.81
C ARG A 64 21.77 -10.68 -2.13
N LEU A 65 22.54 -9.61 -2.31
CA LEU A 65 22.22 -8.28 -1.77
C LEU A 65 20.89 -7.74 -2.33
N LEU A 66 20.65 -7.87 -3.64
CA LEU A 66 19.42 -7.40 -4.29
C LEU A 66 18.14 -8.10 -3.78
N HIS A 67 18.27 -9.28 -3.17
CA HIS A 67 17.16 -10.09 -2.65
C HIS A 67 17.11 -10.11 -1.11
N THR A 68 17.85 -9.23 -0.44
CA THR A 68 17.97 -9.26 1.02
C THR A 68 16.86 -8.51 1.74
N ARG A 69 16.36 -7.40 1.17
CA ARG A 69 15.42 -6.49 1.84
C ARG A 69 14.25 -6.12 0.95
N GLY A 70 13.12 -5.79 1.59
CA GLY A 70 11.93 -5.30 0.94
C GLY A 70 11.98 -3.79 0.69
N GLN A 71 10.84 -3.13 0.87
CA GLN A 71 10.68 -1.70 0.63
C GLN A 71 10.11 -0.97 1.86
N SER A 72 10.18 -1.57 3.05
CA SER A 72 9.82 -0.89 4.30
C SER A 72 10.82 0.23 4.63
N ILE A 73 10.51 1.10 5.59
CA ILE A 73 11.49 2.09 6.06
C ILE A 73 12.69 1.45 6.77
N PRO A 74 12.53 0.45 7.66
CA PRO A 74 13.65 -0.29 8.21
C PRO A 74 14.57 -0.88 7.14
N ASP A 75 14.00 -1.44 6.06
CA ASP A 75 14.76 -1.96 4.92
C ASP A 75 15.59 -0.85 4.26
N TRP A 76 15.00 0.32 4.00
CA TRP A 76 15.71 1.46 3.42
C TRP A 76 16.83 1.98 4.32
N ILE A 77 16.57 2.11 5.62
CA ILE A 77 17.58 2.54 6.60
C ILE A 77 18.75 1.56 6.62
N ALA A 78 18.46 0.25 6.64
CA ALA A 78 19.48 -0.79 6.65
C ALA A 78 20.33 -0.76 5.37
N VAL A 79 19.71 -0.74 4.18
CA VAL A 79 20.42 -0.76 2.91
C VAL A 79 21.23 0.52 2.69
N ARG A 80 20.65 1.68 3.01
CA ARG A 80 21.32 2.99 2.84
C ARG A 80 22.35 3.29 3.92
N GLY A 81 22.17 2.75 5.12
CA GLY A 81 23.17 2.83 6.19
C GLY A 81 24.28 1.79 6.08
N GLY A 82 24.15 0.79 5.20
CA GLY A 82 25.04 -0.38 5.13
C GLY A 82 24.94 -1.30 6.35
N CYS A 83 23.84 -1.22 7.10
CA CYS A 83 23.60 -1.98 8.34
C CYS A 83 22.74 -3.22 8.03
N ILE A 84 23.28 -4.17 7.28
CA ILE A 84 22.60 -5.43 6.95
C ILE A 84 23.30 -6.58 7.67
N ASP A 85 22.55 -7.35 8.46
CA ASP A 85 23.03 -8.44 9.30
C ASP A 85 22.72 -9.84 8.74
N THR A 86 21.82 -9.91 7.76
CA THR A 86 21.25 -11.15 7.24
C THR A 86 21.19 -11.06 5.73
N PHE A 87 21.62 -12.12 5.04
CA PHE A 87 21.61 -12.24 3.58
C PHE A 87 21.09 -13.63 3.20
N PRO A 88 20.36 -13.78 2.09
CA PRO A 88 20.08 -15.11 1.55
C PRO A 88 21.41 -15.81 1.23
N ASP A 89 21.51 -17.14 1.37
CA ASP A 89 22.72 -17.87 0.97
C ASP A 89 22.81 -18.09 -0.54
N GLY A 90 21.70 -17.98 -1.27
CA GLY A 90 21.66 -18.03 -2.72
C GLY A 90 20.31 -17.58 -3.27
N VAL A 91 20.28 -17.25 -4.55
CA VAL A 91 19.10 -16.76 -5.28
C VAL A 91 18.85 -17.67 -6.48
N ALA A 92 17.61 -18.10 -6.68
CA ALA A 92 17.22 -18.90 -7.84
C ALA A 92 16.18 -18.13 -8.67
N PHE A 93 16.34 -18.18 -9.99
CA PHE A 93 15.42 -17.60 -10.97
C PHE A 93 14.87 -18.75 -11.82
N PRO A 94 13.73 -19.36 -11.46
CA PRO A 94 13.11 -20.40 -12.29
C PRO A 94 12.48 -19.77 -13.56
N GLU A 95 12.90 -20.20 -14.76
CA GLU A 95 12.66 -19.45 -16.03
C GLU A 95 11.57 -19.98 -16.99
N SER A 96 10.44 -20.59 -16.57
CA SER A 96 9.27 -20.57 -17.48
C SER A 96 7.92 -20.74 -16.77
N GLU A 97 7.13 -19.73 -16.42
CA GLU A 97 7.14 -18.27 -16.62
C GLU A 97 6.85 -17.70 -18.02
N ASN A 98 7.34 -18.28 -19.13
CA ASN A 98 7.22 -17.65 -20.45
C ASN A 98 5.76 -17.52 -20.96
N GLU A 99 4.88 -18.45 -20.58
CA GLU A 99 3.43 -18.42 -20.87
C GLU A 99 2.63 -17.56 -19.86
N VAL A 100 3.18 -17.33 -18.67
CA VAL A 100 2.53 -16.57 -17.60
C VAL A 100 2.62 -15.05 -17.86
N CYS A 101 3.68 -14.61 -18.54
CA CYS A 101 3.91 -13.21 -18.89
C CYS A 101 3.01 -12.70 -20.05
N GLU A 102 2.63 -13.51 -21.05
CA GLU A 102 1.73 -13.08 -22.14
C GLU A 102 0.27 -12.92 -21.68
N LEU A 103 -0.21 -13.76 -20.74
CA LEU A 103 -1.58 -13.72 -20.22
C LEU A 103 -1.82 -12.57 -19.23
N ILE A 104 -0.78 -12.12 -18.51
CA ILE A 104 -0.87 -10.99 -17.57
C ILE A 104 -1.02 -9.64 -18.29
N HIS A 105 -0.60 -9.54 -19.57
CA HIS A 105 -0.81 -8.35 -20.40
C HIS A 105 -2.14 -8.35 -21.19
N TYR A 106 -2.89 -9.46 -21.23
CA TYR A 106 -4.09 -9.56 -22.09
C TYR A 106 -5.44 -9.50 -21.35
N ALA A 107 -5.48 -9.60 -20.02
CA ALA A 107 -6.69 -9.27 -19.24
C ALA A 107 -6.37 -9.06 -17.76
N TRP A 108 -6.46 -7.83 -17.23
CA TRP A 108 -6.33 -7.62 -15.79
C TRP A 108 -6.86 -6.28 -15.27
N GLY A 109 -7.41 -6.23 -14.05
CA GLY A 109 -7.98 -5.05 -13.39
C GLY A 109 -7.55 -4.82 -11.92
N HIS A 110 -6.61 -5.62 -11.40
CA HIS A 110 -6.04 -5.46 -10.06
C HIS A 110 -4.66 -4.82 -10.12
N TYR A 111 -4.62 -3.53 -9.81
CA TYR A 111 -3.44 -2.67 -9.87
C TYR A 111 -3.06 -2.18 -8.45
N PRO A 112 -2.31 -2.97 -7.66
CA PRO A 112 -1.69 -2.44 -6.45
C PRO A 112 -0.73 -1.31 -6.81
N GLN A 113 -0.41 -0.44 -5.85
CA GLN A 113 0.52 0.67 -6.10
C GLN A 113 1.93 0.18 -6.50
N SER A 114 2.28 -1.04 -6.12
CA SER A 114 3.51 -1.74 -6.47
C SER A 114 3.42 -2.59 -7.75
N PHE A 115 2.38 -2.43 -8.58
CA PHE A 115 2.10 -3.27 -9.75
C PHE A 115 3.32 -3.53 -10.64
N GLU A 116 4.12 -2.49 -10.93
CA GLU A 116 5.30 -2.58 -11.82
C GLU A 116 6.41 -3.53 -11.31
N TYR A 117 6.41 -3.87 -10.02
CA TYR A 117 7.48 -4.66 -9.38
C TYR A 117 6.97 -5.75 -8.42
N SER A 118 5.68 -6.06 -8.45
CA SER A 118 5.08 -7.10 -7.59
C SER A 118 4.52 -8.23 -8.45
N THR A 119 4.48 -9.44 -7.89
CA THR A 119 4.10 -10.66 -8.62
C THR A 119 2.76 -11.21 -8.15
N LEU A 120 2.10 -12.01 -8.98
CA LEU A 120 0.84 -12.67 -8.64
C LEU A 120 0.96 -13.56 -7.39
N GLY A 121 2.03 -14.34 -7.28
CA GLY A 121 2.30 -15.14 -6.07
C GLY A 121 2.43 -14.26 -4.83
N GLY A 122 3.13 -13.13 -4.94
CA GLY A 122 3.22 -12.13 -3.87
C GLY A 122 1.86 -11.56 -3.47
N TRP A 123 1.00 -11.23 -4.44
CA TRP A 123 -0.35 -10.75 -4.17
C TRP A 123 -1.19 -11.74 -3.38
N ILE A 124 -1.14 -13.03 -3.76
CA ILE A 124 -1.84 -14.11 -3.05
C ILE A 124 -1.27 -14.25 -1.64
N ALA A 125 0.05 -14.32 -1.51
CA ALA A 125 0.73 -14.51 -0.24
C ALA A 125 0.49 -13.37 0.77
N THR A 126 0.21 -12.14 0.31
CA THR A 126 0.02 -10.96 1.17
C THR A 126 -1.42 -10.43 1.21
N ARG A 127 -2.36 -11.07 0.52
CA ARG A 127 -3.76 -10.60 0.34
C ARG A 127 -3.84 -9.17 -0.22
N SER A 128 -3.02 -8.87 -1.22
CA SER A 128 -2.89 -7.51 -1.76
C SER A 128 -4.22 -6.93 -2.27
N SER A 129 -4.33 -5.60 -2.25
CA SER A 129 -5.48 -4.85 -2.77
C SER A 129 -5.04 -3.86 -3.84
N GLY A 130 -5.80 -3.79 -4.94
CA GLY A 130 -5.56 -2.88 -6.05
C GLY A 130 -6.41 -1.61 -5.94
N GLN A 131 -5.94 -0.50 -6.50
CA GLN A 131 -6.62 0.80 -6.43
C GLN A 131 -8.03 0.80 -7.03
N GLN A 132 -8.33 -0.14 -7.93
CA GLN A 132 -9.64 -0.31 -8.56
C GLN A 132 -10.43 -1.54 -8.05
N SER A 133 -10.06 -2.08 -6.89
CA SER A 133 -10.70 -3.28 -6.33
C SER A 133 -12.18 -3.09 -5.97
N LEU A 134 -12.69 -1.85 -5.85
CA LEU A 134 -14.13 -1.59 -5.73
C LEU A 134 -14.91 -2.15 -6.92
N GLY A 135 -14.35 -2.06 -8.13
CA GLY A 135 -14.96 -2.60 -9.36
C GLY A 135 -14.49 -4.01 -9.70
N TYR A 136 -13.19 -4.29 -9.55
CA TYR A 136 -12.58 -5.53 -10.01
C TYR A 136 -12.44 -6.62 -8.95
N GLY A 137 -12.55 -6.25 -7.68
CA GLY A 137 -12.29 -7.11 -6.53
C GLY A 137 -10.84 -7.09 -6.08
N ARG A 138 -10.61 -7.56 -4.87
CA ARG A 138 -9.29 -7.84 -4.29
C ARG A 138 -8.80 -9.23 -4.69
N ILE A 139 -7.54 -9.55 -4.37
CA ILE A 139 -6.93 -10.81 -4.77
C ILE A 139 -7.69 -12.04 -4.27
N GLU A 140 -8.34 -11.99 -3.10
CA GLU A 140 -9.15 -13.10 -2.58
C GLU A 140 -10.36 -13.43 -3.46
N GLN A 141 -10.90 -12.45 -4.18
CA GLN A 141 -11.99 -12.65 -5.13
C GLN A 141 -11.48 -13.09 -6.50
N LEU A 142 -10.24 -12.76 -6.82
CA LEU A 142 -9.62 -13.07 -8.10
C LEU A 142 -8.96 -14.45 -8.10
N PHE A 143 -8.35 -14.88 -7.00
CA PHE A 143 -7.70 -16.19 -6.88
C PHE A 143 -8.75 -17.30 -6.88
N ALA A 144 -8.86 -18.02 -8.01
CA ALA A 144 -9.83 -19.08 -8.19
C ALA A 144 -9.31 -20.43 -7.68
N GLY A 145 -7.98 -20.65 -7.72
CA GLY A 145 -7.31 -21.88 -7.34
C GLY A 145 -5.87 -21.86 -7.85
N GLY A 146 -5.06 -22.87 -7.54
CA GLY A 146 -3.65 -22.87 -7.91
C GLY A 146 -2.90 -24.10 -7.40
N HIS A 147 -1.59 -24.07 -7.60
CA HIS A 147 -0.66 -25.11 -7.17
C HIS A 147 0.35 -24.50 -6.21
N VAL A 148 0.54 -25.14 -5.06
CA VAL A 148 1.49 -24.72 -4.02
C VAL A 148 2.42 -25.87 -3.69
N GLU A 149 3.72 -25.64 -3.84
CA GLU A 149 4.75 -26.58 -3.39
C GLU A 149 5.00 -26.38 -1.90
N THR A 150 4.78 -27.42 -1.09
CA THR A 150 4.98 -27.38 0.36
C THR A 150 5.99 -28.44 0.80
N PRO A 151 6.64 -28.28 1.98
CA PRO A 151 7.52 -29.31 2.53
C PRO A 151 6.84 -30.68 2.76
N GLN A 152 5.51 -30.73 2.88
CA GLN A 152 4.75 -31.98 2.99
C GLN A 152 4.31 -32.57 1.64
N GLY A 153 4.55 -31.87 0.54
CA GLY A 153 4.11 -32.26 -0.80
C GLY A 153 3.28 -31.16 -1.47
N ALA A 154 2.96 -31.39 -2.74
CA ALA A 154 2.17 -30.46 -3.53
C ALA A 154 0.72 -30.36 -3.03
N LEU A 155 0.21 -29.12 -2.98
CA LEU A 155 -1.20 -28.82 -2.73
C LEU A 155 -1.83 -28.24 -3.99
N ASP A 156 -2.70 -29.03 -4.63
CA ASP A 156 -3.52 -28.60 -5.75
C ASP A 156 -4.90 -28.11 -5.27
N VAL A 157 -5.21 -26.86 -5.59
CA VAL A 157 -6.50 -26.24 -5.27
C VAL A 157 -7.28 -25.98 -6.57
N PRO A 158 -8.33 -26.78 -6.87
CA PRO A 158 -9.08 -26.66 -8.11
C PRO A 158 -9.89 -25.35 -8.18
N ALA A 159 -10.00 -24.80 -9.40
CA ALA A 159 -10.62 -23.51 -9.66
C ALA A 159 -12.15 -23.58 -9.85
N PHE A 160 -12.86 -24.08 -8.84
CA PHE A 160 -14.32 -24.17 -8.90
C PHE A 160 -15.00 -22.78 -8.79
N PRO A 161 -16.18 -22.60 -9.42
CA PRO A 161 -16.95 -21.37 -9.26
C PRO A 161 -17.32 -21.09 -7.79
N ALA A 162 -17.76 -22.13 -7.06
CA ALA A 162 -18.06 -22.13 -5.63
C ALA A 162 -18.02 -23.57 -5.10
N SER A 163 -17.80 -23.74 -3.79
CA SER A 163 -17.90 -25.02 -3.09
C SER A 163 -18.45 -24.81 -1.68
N ALA A 164 -19.11 -25.83 -1.13
CA ALA A 164 -19.59 -25.89 0.25
C ALA A 164 -19.02 -27.10 1.01
N THR A 165 -17.90 -27.66 0.54
CA THR A 165 -17.29 -28.90 1.06
C THR A 165 -16.31 -28.63 2.20
N GLY A 166 -16.74 -27.88 3.22
CA GLY A 166 -15.90 -27.54 4.39
C GLY A 166 -15.04 -26.29 4.18
N LEU A 167 -13.84 -26.28 4.77
CA LEU A 167 -12.92 -25.14 4.74
C LEU A 167 -12.44 -24.85 3.31
N ASP A 168 -12.37 -23.57 2.97
CA ASP A 168 -11.81 -23.14 1.70
C ASP A 168 -10.28 -23.08 1.78
N LEU A 169 -9.61 -24.04 1.14
CA LEU A 169 -8.15 -24.11 1.13
C LEU A 169 -7.49 -22.91 0.44
N ARG A 170 -8.22 -22.16 -0.39
CA ARG A 170 -7.72 -20.90 -0.97
C ARG A 170 -7.47 -19.87 0.12
N GLU A 171 -8.35 -19.79 1.11
CA GLU A 171 -8.24 -18.85 2.24
C GLU A 171 -7.12 -19.22 3.21
N ILE A 172 -6.66 -20.47 3.19
CA ILE A 172 -5.45 -20.90 3.91
C ILE A 172 -4.20 -20.36 3.23
N ILE A 173 -4.15 -20.42 1.89
CA ILE A 173 -3.00 -19.94 1.10
C ILE A 173 -2.90 -18.41 1.12
N LEU A 174 -4.06 -17.73 1.01
CA LEU A 174 -4.18 -16.28 0.96
C LEU A 174 -3.74 -15.62 2.28
N GLY A 175 -2.63 -14.86 2.25
CA GLY A 175 -2.10 -14.21 3.46
C GLY A 175 -1.13 -15.07 4.26
N SER A 176 -0.67 -16.19 3.70
CA SER A 176 0.31 -17.06 4.35
C SER A 176 1.72 -16.46 4.43
N GLU A 177 2.00 -15.40 3.67
CA GLU A 177 3.31 -14.73 3.60
C GLU A 177 4.49 -15.69 3.43
N GLY A 178 4.29 -16.78 2.67
CA GLY A 178 5.32 -17.79 2.42
C GLY A 178 5.56 -18.79 3.56
N ARG A 179 4.70 -18.83 4.59
CA ARG A 179 4.78 -19.80 5.72
C ARG A 179 4.30 -21.21 5.37
N LEU A 180 3.56 -21.38 4.27
CA LEU A 180 2.98 -22.67 3.88
C LEU A 180 3.76 -23.37 2.76
N GLY A 181 4.31 -22.60 1.83
CA GLY A 181 4.84 -23.13 0.58
C GLY A 181 5.07 -22.03 -0.45
N ILE A 182 5.45 -22.45 -1.66
CA ILE A 182 5.69 -21.57 -2.80
C ILE A 182 4.54 -21.74 -3.79
N VAL A 183 3.83 -20.65 -4.10
CA VAL A 183 2.81 -20.64 -5.15
C VAL A 183 3.52 -20.67 -6.51
N THR A 184 3.37 -21.75 -7.26
CA THR A 184 4.02 -21.92 -8.59
C THR A 184 3.05 -21.77 -9.75
N ARG A 185 1.75 -21.95 -9.52
CA ARG A 185 0.69 -21.72 -10.51
C ARG A 185 -0.55 -21.13 -9.85
N ALA A 186 -1.20 -20.19 -10.53
CA ALA A 186 -2.47 -19.64 -10.08
C ALA A 186 -3.46 -19.55 -11.24
N THR A 187 -4.70 -19.96 -10.99
CA THR A 187 -5.85 -19.68 -11.84
C THR A 187 -6.57 -18.47 -11.27
N VAL A 188 -6.83 -17.47 -12.11
CA VAL A 188 -7.44 -16.21 -11.69
C VAL A 188 -8.66 -15.86 -12.51
N ARG A 189 -9.60 -15.16 -11.88
CA ARG A 189 -10.82 -14.68 -12.52
C ARG A 189 -10.50 -13.42 -13.32
N VAL A 190 -10.73 -13.48 -14.62
CA VAL A 190 -10.52 -12.35 -15.55
C VAL A 190 -11.85 -11.77 -16.01
N ARG A 191 -11.80 -10.55 -16.53
CA ARG A 191 -12.94 -9.85 -17.13
C ARG A 191 -12.48 -9.14 -18.40
N PRO A 192 -13.36 -8.91 -19.39
CA PRO A 192 -13.03 -8.07 -20.53
C PRO A 192 -12.64 -6.65 -20.08
N LEU A 193 -11.74 -6.02 -20.85
CA LEU A 193 -11.40 -4.62 -20.64
C LEU A 193 -12.64 -3.72 -20.79
N PRO A 194 -12.75 -2.65 -19.97
CA PRO A 194 -13.86 -1.72 -20.10
C PRO A 194 -13.79 -0.97 -21.44
N GLU A 195 -14.94 -0.75 -22.08
CA GLU A 195 -15.04 0.11 -23.28
C GLU A 195 -14.58 1.55 -22.98
N LYS A 196 -14.83 2.01 -21.75
CA LYS A 196 -14.46 3.33 -21.28
C LYS A 196 -14.14 3.34 -19.78
N GLU A 197 -13.06 4.02 -19.43
CA GLU A 197 -12.77 4.48 -18.09
C GLU A 197 -12.96 6.01 -18.02
N HIS A 198 -13.39 6.50 -16.85
CA HIS A 198 -13.56 7.93 -16.61
C HIS A 198 -13.22 8.28 -15.18
N TYR A 199 -12.31 9.24 -15.01
CA TYR A 199 -11.86 9.71 -13.71
C TYR A 199 -12.21 11.19 -13.52
N PHE A 200 -12.74 11.54 -12.35
CA PHE A 200 -13.09 12.92 -12.00
C PHE A 200 -13.06 13.16 -10.50
N VAL A 201 -13.09 14.44 -10.12
CA VAL A 201 -13.00 14.86 -8.71
C VAL A 201 -14.24 15.63 -8.29
N VAL A 202 -14.67 15.37 -7.06
CA VAL A 202 -15.67 16.14 -6.32
C VAL A 202 -15.05 16.64 -5.02
N PHE A 203 -15.24 17.92 -4.70
CA PHE A 203 -14.83 18.49 -3.42
C PHE A 203 -16.03 18.60 -2.48
N PHE A 204 -15.85 18.23 -1.22
CA PHE A 204 -16.86 18.40 -0.18
C PHE A 204 -16.43 19.48 0.82
N PRO A 205 -17.36 20.27 1.39
CA PRO A 205 -17.04 21.32 2.36
C PRO A 205 -16.37 20.85 3.65
N SER A 206 -16.65 19.63 4.10
CA SER A 206 -16.06 19.05 5.32
C SER A 206 -15.84 17.55 5.19
N TRP A 207 -15.09 16.99 6.14
CA TRP A 207 -14.81 15.56 6.23
C TRP A 207 -16.10 14.74 6.41
N GLU A 208 -16.99 15.17 7.29
CA GLU A 208 -18.25 14.49 7.61
C GLU A 208 -19.16 14.40 6.38
N GLN A 209 -19.25 15.48 5.60
CA GLN A 209 -20.05 15.51 4.38
C GLN A 209 -19.45 14.61 3.30
N GLY A 210 -18.12 14.66 3.11
CA GLY A 210 -17.44 13.75 2.20
C GLY A 210 -17.59 12.28 2.59
N LEU A 211 -17.52 11.99 3.90
CA LEU A 211 -17.68 10.65 4.46
C LEU A 211 -19.11 10.12 4.25
N ALA A 212 -20.12 10.94 4.57
CA ALA A 212 -21.53 10.59 4.37
C ALA A 212 -21.86 10.33 2.89
N ALA A 213 -21.38 11.19 1.99
CA ALA A 213 -21.54 11.00 0.55
C ALA A 213 -20.86 9.71 0.07
N THR A 214 -19.61 9.47 0.48
CA THR A 214 -18.84 8.29 0.09
C THR A 214 -19.50 7.00 0.57
N ARG A 215 -20.00 6.98 1.82
CA ARG A 215 -20.78 5.87 2.36
C ARG A 215 -22.03 5.59 1.53
N GLN A 216 -22.81 6.63 1.21
CA GLN A 216 -24.02 6.49 0.38
C GLN A 216 -23.70 5.98 -1.03
N LEU A 217 -22.63 6.48 -1.66
CA LEU A 217 -22.18 6.04 -2.99
C LEU A 217 -21.86 4.54 -3.03
N VAL A 218 -21.15 4.02 -2.03
CA VAL A 218 -20.80 2.60 -1.97
C VAL A 218 -22.00 1.73 -1.61
N GLN A 219 -22.86 2.19 -0.69
CA GLN A 219 -24.07 1.47 -0.31
C GLN A 219 -25.14 1.44 -1.43
N ALA A 220 -25.12 2.43 -2.33
CA ALA A 220 -25.94 2.43 -3.55
C ALA A 220 -25.50 1.37 -4.58
N ARG A 221 -24.33 0.73 -4.39
CA ARG A 221 -23.79 -0.34 -5.27
C ARG A 221 -23.69 0.08 -6.74
N LEU A 222 -23.29 1.33 -6.96
CA LEU A 222 -23.03 1.88 -8.28
C LEU A 222 -21.86 1.16 -8.97
N GLN A 223 -21.82 1.16 -10.30
CA GLN A 223 -20.73 0.56 -11.08
C GLN A 223 -19.48 1.45 -11.05
N LEU A 224 -18.86 1.52 -9.89
CA LEU A 224 -17.65 2.29 -9.62
C LEU A 224 -16.43 1.38 -9.72
N SER A 225 -15.36 1.86 -10.35
CA SER A 225 -14.08 1.16 -10.29
C SER A 225 -13.28 1.60 -9.08
N MET A 226 -13.43 2.85 -8.63
CA MET A 226 -12.63 3.42 -7.55
C MET A 226 -13.36 4.59 -6.88
N LEU A 227 -13.20 4.70 -5.57
CA LEU A 227 -13.41 5.92 -4.82
C LEU A 227 -12.18 6.12 -3.93
N ARG A 228 -11.77 7.37 -3.73
CA ARG A 228 -10.73 7.72 -2.75
C ARG A 228 -11.07 9.07 -2.14
N LEU A 229 -11.34 9.08 -0.83
CA LEU A 229 -11.70 10.30 -0.11
C LEU A 229 -10.52 10.76 0.75
N SER A 230 -9.96 11.92 0.43
CA SER A 230 -8.85 12.53 1.17
C SER A 230 -9.36 13.44 2.29
N THR A 231 -8.74 13.39 3.47
CA THR A 231 -8.98 14.35 4.55
C THR A 231 -8.59 15.77 4.11
N PRO A 232 -8.95 16.84 4.86
CA PRO A 232 -8.56 18.19 4.49
C PRO A 232 -7.05 18.38 4.34
N VAL A 233 -6.28 17.78 5.26
CA VAL A 233 -4.80 17.87 5.25
C VAL A 233 -4.20 17.13 4.05
N GLU A 234 -4.69 15.93 3.73
CA GLU A 234 -4.25 15.19 2.53
C GLU A 234 -4.67 15.94 1.25
N THR A 235 -5.87 16.51 1.23
CA THR A 235 -6.36 17.32 0.09
C THR A 235 -5.43 18.50 -0.17
N GLN A 236 -5.11 19.27 0.88
CA GLN A 236 -4.17 20.39 0.76
C GLN A 236 -2.77 19.92 0.33
N THR A 237 -2.26 18.86 0.96
CA THR A 237 -0.92 18.31 0.66
C THR A 237 -0.82 17.86 -0.79
N GLN A 238 -1.78 17.08 -1.29
CA GLN A 238 -1.79 16.62 -2.68
C GLN A 238 -1.90 17.78 -3.68
N LEU A 239 -2.73 18.78 -3.39
CA LEU A 239 -2.90 19.95 -4.24
C LEU A 239 -1.59 20.75 -4.37
N VAL A 240 -0.90 20.99 -3.24
CA VAL A 240 0.41 21.68 -3.24
C VAL A 240 1.46 20.86 -3.98
N LEU A 241 1.58 19.57 -3.68
CA LEU A 241 2.57 18.67 -4.30
C LEU A 241 2.32 18.45 -5.80
N ALA A 242 1.09 18.65 -6.29
CA ALA A 242 0.77 18.56 -7.71
C ALA A 242 1.34 19.73 -8.55
N GLY A 243 1.86 20.80 -7.92
CA GLY A 243 2.66 21.85 -8.57
C GLY A 243 1.87 22.83 -9.45
N HIS A 244 0.59 23.03 -9.18
CA HIS A 244 -0.33 23.77 -10.06
C HIS A 244 -0.65 25.19 -9.59
N GLU A 245 0.33 25.98 -9.15
CA GLU A 245 0.10 27.22 -8.38
C GLU A 245 -0.91 28.21 -8.99
N LEU A 246 -0.82 28.47 -10.30
CA LEU A 246 -1.75 29.38 -11.00
C LEU A 246 -3.16 28.80 -11.15
N VAL A 247 -3.25 27.49 -11.42
CA VAL A 247 -4.53 26.78 -11.57
C VAL A 247 -5.18 26.57 -10.20
N LEU A 248 -4.38 26.37 -9.16
CA LEU A 248 -4.79 26.26 -7.76
C LEU A 248 -5.47 27.55 -7.29
N GLY A 249 -4.89 28.73 -7.52
CA GLY A 249 -5.51 29.98 -7.10
C GLY A 249 -6.89 30.25 -7.72
N ALA A 250 -7.10 29.84 -8.98
CA ALA A 250 -8.41 29.92 -9.63
C ALA A 250 -9.38 28.84 -9.10
N LEU A 251 -8.90 27.61 -8.96
CA LEU A 251 -9.67 26.49 -8.41
C LEU A 251 -10.13 26.78 -6.97
N GLU A 252 -9.24 27.22 -6.10
CA GLU A 252 -9.52 27.58 -4.70
C GLU A 252 -10.60 28.66 -4.59
N ARG A 253 -10.50 29.74 -5.40
CA ARG A 253 -11.52 30.78 -5.42
C ARG A 253 -12.87 30.24 -5.88
N MET A 254 -12.90 29.41 -6.92
CA MET A 254 -14.12 28.80 -7.42
C MET A 254 -14.75 27.85 -6.39
N LEU A 255 -13.95 27.02 -5.72
CA LEU A 255 -14.42 26.10 -4.69
C LEU A 255 -14.97 26.87 -3.48
N ALA A 256 -14.26 27.89 -3.01
CA ALA A 256 -14.70 28.73 -1.89
C ALA A 256 -16.04 29.42 -2.18
N LEU A 257 -16.22 29.99 -3.38
CA LEU A 257 -17.49 30.60 -3.82
C LEU A 257 -18.64 29.60 -3.88
N ARG A 258 -18.34 28.30 -4.04
CA ARG A 258 -19.32 27.22 -4.12
C ARG A 258 -19.46 26.44 -2.81
N GLY A 259 -18.89 26.95 -1.72
CA GLY A 259 -19.03 26.38 -0.37
C GLY A 259 -17.98 25.36 0.04
N ALA A 260 -17.00 25.05 -0.81
CA ALA A 260 -15.87 24.17 -0.48
C ALA A 260 -14.61 25.02 -0.18
N GLY A 261 -14.50 25.48 1.06
CA GLY A 261 -13.45 26.40 1.52
C GLY A 261 -12.17 25.71 2.00
N ARG A 262 -11.63 26.15 3.14
CA ARG A 262 -10.36 25.69 3.69
C ARG A 262 -10.37 24.21 4.08
N ASP A 263 -11.44 23.76 4.74
CA ASP A 263 -11.56 22.39 5.29
C ASP A 263 -12.12 21.38 4.26
N LYS A 264 -11.99 21.71 2.98
CA LYS A 264 -12.50 20.89 1.89
C LYS A 264 -11.82 19.53 1.83
N CYS A 265 -12.60 18.52 1.50
CA CYS A 265 -12.14 17.16 1.25
C CYS A 265 -12.27 16.83 -0.23
N MET A 266 -11.30 16.11 -0.77
CA MET A 266 -11.30 15.70 -2.17
C MET A 266 -11.72 14.24 -2.31
N LEU A 267 -12.80 13.98 -3.05
CA LEU A 267 -13.20 12.65 -3.48
C LEU A 267 -12.78 12.45 -4.94
N LEU A 268 -11.85 11.53 -5.16
CA LEU A 268 -11.53 11.04 -6.48
C LEU A 268 -12.44 9.86 -6.84
N VAL A 269 -13.03 9.90 -8.02
CA VAL A 269 -13.98 8.90 -8.52
C VAL A 269 -13.45 8.29 -9.81
N GLY A 270 -13.46 6.96 -9.88
CA GLY A 270 -13.22 6.19 -11.11
C GLY A 270 -14.44 5.35 -11.48
N ILE A 271 -14.80 5.38 -12.77
CA ILE A 271 -15.90 4.60 -13.34
C ILE A 271 -15.36 3.84 -14.55
N ALA A 272 -15.61 2.53 -14.62
CA ALA A 272 -15.18 1.68 -15.72
C ALA A 272 -16.33 0.81 -16.24
N GLY A 273 -16.52 0.75 -17.55
CA GLY A 273 -17.53 -0.11 -18.18
C GLY A 273 -17.92 0.35 -19.58
N ARG A 274 -19.15 0.02 -20.00
CA ARG A 274 -19.70 0.50 -21.28
C ARG A 274 -19.92 2.01 -21.26
N GLN A 275 -19.79 2.69 -22.38
CA GLN A 275 -19.89 4.15 -22.43
C GLN A 275 -21.23 4.67 -21.88
N THR A 276 -22.34 3.97 -22.14
CA THR A 276 -23.68 4.31 -21.63
C THR A 276 -23.78 4.15 -20.11
N ALA A 277 -23.24 3.06 -19.56
CA ALA A 277 -23.19 2.80 -18.13
C ALA A 277 -22.33 3.84 -17.39
N VAL A 278 -21.19 4.23 -17.98
CA VAL A 278 -20.32 5.28 -17.44
C VAL A 278 -21.06 6.62 -17.34
N LYS A 279 -21.77 7.02 -18.40
CA LYS A 279 -22.55 8.27 -18.41
C LYS A 279 -23.67 8.26 -17.36
N ARG A 280 -24.39 7.15 -17.22
CA ARG A 280 -25.45 6.98 -16.22
C ARG A 280 -24.89 7.05 -14.79
N THR A 281 -23.89 6.23 -14.50
CA THR A 281 -23.25 6.15 -13.18
C THR A 281 -22.72 7.51 -12.76
N ARG A 282 -22.07 8.25 -13.68
CA ARG A 282 -21.59 9.61 -13.39
C ARG A 282 -22.72 10.56 -12.96
N ARG A 283 -23.90 10.49 -13.58
CA ARG A 283 -25.04 11.33 -13.19
C ARG A 283 -25.53 10.99 -11.78
N GLU A 284 -25.63 9.70 -11.46
CA GLU A 284 -26.03 9.23 -10.13
C GLU A 284 -25.01 9.63 -9.06
N VAL A 285 -23.70 9.48 -9.34
CA VAL A 285 -22.63 9.96 -8.46
C VAL A 285 -22.74 11.46 -8.19
N LEU A 286 -22.94 12.27 -9.24
CA LEU A 286 -23.05 13.72 -9.09
C LEU A 286 -24.34 14.13 -8.38
N GLY A 287 -25.43 13.38 -8.53
CA GLY A 287 -26.68 13.58 -7.79
C GLY A 287 -26.47 13.39 -6.29
N ILE A 288 -25.91 12.24 -5.89
CA ILE A 288 -25.58 11.95 -4.49
C ILE A 288 -24.57 12.97 -3.95
N ALA A 289 -23.53 13.29 -4.71
CA ALA A 289 -22.57 14.32 -4.31
C ALA A 289 -23.25 15.67 -4.04
N HIS A 290 -24.19 16.09 -4.90
CA HIS A 290 -24.92 17.34 -4.74
C HIS A 290 -25.81 17.35 -3.48
N GLU A 291 -26.45 16.24 -3.12
CA GLU A 291 -27.20 16.10 -1.85
C GLU A 291 -26.33 16.41 -0.62
N HIS A 292 -25.04 16.09 -0.70
CA HIS A 292 -24.03 16.37 0.34
C HIS A 292 -23.19 17.62 0.06
N LYS A 293 -23.70 18.57 -0.75
CA LYS A 293 -23.04 19.85 -1.09
C LYS A 293 -21.70 19.70 -1.83
N GLY A 294 -21.49 18.57 -2.50
CA GLY A 294 -20.30 18.29 -3.30
C GLY A 294 -20.18 19.19 -4.54
N VAL A 295 -19.00 19.74 -4.76
CA VAL A 295 -18.65 20.61 -5.89
C VAL A 295 -17.78 19.83 -6.87
N SER A 296 -18.32 19.49 -8.04
CA SER A 296 -17.56 18.82 -9.11
C SER A 296 -16.52 19.76 -9.72
N ALA A 297 -15.26 19.32 -9.76
CA ALA A 297 -14.14 20.04 -10.38
C ALA A 297 -13.74 19.48 -11.76
N GLY A 298 -14.59 18.64 -12.37
CA GLY A 298 -14.32 18.05 -13.69
C GLY A 298 -13.29 16.92 -13.65
N SER A 299 -12.78 16.54 -14.82
CA SER A 299 -11.94 15.35 -14.99
C SER A 299 -10.43 15.60 -14.95
N MET A 300 -9.96 16.85 -15.11
CA MET A 300 -8.53 17.15 -15.24
C MET A 300 -7.68 16.54 -14.10
N LEU A 301 -8.06 16.78 -12.85
CA LEU A 301 -7.35 16.26 -11.68
C LEU A 301 -7.40 14.72 -11.62
N GLY A 302 -8.55 14.13 -11.96
CA GLY A 302 -8.71 12.67 -11.96
C GLY A 302 -7.89 11.98 -13.04
N GLU A 303 -7.88 12.52 -14.27
CA GLU A 303 -7.08 12.00 -15.38
C GLU A 303 -5.57 12.19 -15.16
N GLN A 304 -5.17 13.28 -14.50
CA GLN A 304 -3.79 13.47 -14.07
C GLN A 304 -3.39 12.46 -12.99
N TRP A 305 -4.22 12.25 -11.98
CA TRP A 305 -3.99 11.23 -10.96
C TRP A 305 -3.81 9.86 -11.61
N HIS A 306 -4.71 9.49 -12.54
CA HIS A 306 -4.65 8.21 -13.25
C HIS A 306 -3.30 8.03 -13.95
N ARG A 307 -2.80 9.04 -14.68
CA ARG A 307 -1.50 8.98 -15.37
C ARG A 307 -0.29 8.87 -14.43
N LYS A 308 -0.38 9.43 -13.21
CA LYS A 308 0.75 9.54 -12.27
C LYS A 308 0.71 8.52 -11.13
N ARG A 309 -0.32 7.67 -11.05
CA ARG A 309 -0.59 6.79 -9.88
C ARG A 309 0.55 5.84 -9.49
N PHE A 310 1.38 5.43 -10.46
CA PHE A 310 2.57 4.60 -10.22
C PHE A 310 3.86 5.39 -9.98
N GLN A 311 3.84 6.72 -10.18
CA GLN A 311 4.99 7.59 -9.95
C GLN A 311 5.12 8.02 -8.48
N THR A 312 4.04 7.97 -7.70
CA THR A 312 4.04 8.43 -6.30
C THR A 312 5.10 7.73 -5.43
N PRO A 313 5.33 6.40 -5.50
CA PRO A 313 6.37 5.76 -4.71
C PRO A 313 7.78 6.27 -5.02
N TYR A 314 8.06 6.72 -6.25
CA TYR A 314 9.35 7.30 -6.61
C TYR A 314 9.64 8.60 -5.84
N LEU A 315 8.61 9.32 -5.40
CA LEU A 315 8.77 10.55 -4.61
C LEU A 315 9.50 10.27 -3.28
N ARG A 316 9.42 9.05 -2.76
CA ARG A 316 10.17 8.63 -1.58
C ARG A 316 11.68 8.73 -1.78
N ASN A 317 12.19 8.44 -2.99
CA ASN A 317 13.62 8.64 -3.30
C ASN A 317 14.01 10.11 -3.16
N THR A 318 13.19 11.02 -3.71
CA THR A 318 13.41 12.46 -3.69
C THR A 318 13.34 13.04 -2.27
N LEU A 319 12.32 12.63 -1.50
CA LEU A 319 12.16 13.03 -0.10
C LEU A 319 13.36 12.57 0.75
N TRP A 320 13.83 11.34 0.54
CA TRP A 320 15.00 10.81 1.22
C TRP A 320 16.25 11.63 0.93
N ALA A 321 16.51 11.93 -0.34
CA ALA A 321 17.64 12.77 -0.76
C ALA A 321 17.58 14.20 -0.19
N MET A 322 16.40 14.65 0.24
CA MET A 322 16.17 15.94 0.91
C MET A 322 16.22 15.85 2.44
N GLY A 323 16.50 14.67 3.01
CA GLY A 323 16.57 14.47 4.46
C GLY A 323 15.24 14.13 5.15
N TYR A 324 14.26 13.60 4.40
CA TYR A 324 12.96 13.20 4.95
C TYR A 324 12.69 11.71 4.71
N ALA A 325 12.16 11.03 5.73
CA ALA A 325 11.56 9.71 5.60
C ALA A 325 10.04 9.87 5.41
N VAL A 326 9.46 8.97 4.61
CA VAL A 326 8.00 8.85 4.44
C VAL A 326 7.62 7.39 4.59
N ASP A 327 6.62 7.13 5.43
CA ASP A 327 6.03 5.82 5.57
C ASP A 327 4.51 5.90 5.65
N THR A 328 3.88 4.74 5.69
CA THR A 328 2.43 4.59 5.67
C THR A 328 1.98 3.49 6.62
N VAL A 329 0.86 3.73 7.28
CA VAL A 329 0.09 2.73 8.04
C VAL A 329 -1.30 2.65 7.44
N GLU A 330 -1.89 1.47 7.49
CA GLU A 330 -3.22 1.23 6.94
C GLU A 330 -3.97 0.20 7.76
N THR A 331 -5.28 0.41 7.86
CA THR A 331 -6.21 -0.39 8.67
C THR A 331 -7.58 -0.39 8.00
N ALA A 332 -8.48 -1.27 8.39
CA ALA A 332 -9.89 -1.20 8.02
C ALA A 332 -10.78 -1.27 9.25
N THR A 333 -11.90 -0.55 9.19
CA THR A 333 -12.92 -0.52 10.26
C THR A 333 -14.31 -0.25 9.69
N THR A 334 -15.35 -0.34 10.53
CA THR A 334 -16.74 -0.07 10.18
C THR A 334 -17.04 1.43 10.13
N TRP A 335 -18.08 1.81 9.38
CA TRP A 335 -18.40 3.23 9.12
C TRP A 335 -18.58 4.10 10.37
N ASP A 336 -19.10 3.55 11.45
CA ASP A 336 -19.29 4.22 12.75
C ASP A 336 -17.96 4.53 13.46
N HIS A 337 -16.88 3.82 13.13
CA HIS A 337 -15.55 4.01 13.72
C HIS A 337 -14.56 4.75 12.80
N VAL A 338 -14.83 4.86 11.49
CA VAL A 338 -13.90 5.48 10.52
C VAL A 338 -13.44 6.87 10.95
N LEU A 339 -14.36 7.72 11.40
CA LEU A 339 -14.04 9.10 11.80
C LEU A 339 -13.14 9.12 13.03
N VAL A 340 -13.53 8.40 14.09
CA VAL A 340 -12.81 8.36 15.36
C VAL A 340 -11.43 7.75 15.19
N LEU A 341 -11.33 6.62 14.46
CA LEU A 341 -10.06 5.93 14.25
C LEU A 341 -9.10 6.75 13.37
N THR A 342 -9.60 7.41 12.32
CA THR A 342 -8.77 8.33 11.50
C THR A 342 -8.16 9.43 12.38
N GLN A 343 -8.98 10.05 13.23
CA GLN A 343 -8.52 11.10 14.13
C GLN A 343 -7.52 10.56 15.16
N ALA A 344 -7.79 9.39 15.75
CA ALA A 344 -6.92 8.76 16.74
C ALA A 344 -5.51 8.48 16.18
N ILE A 345 -5.42 7.93 14.96
CA ILE A 345 -4.14 7.66 14.29
C ILE A 345 -3.36 8.96 14.06
N GLU A 346 -4.02 10.00 13.54
CA GLU A 346 -3.36 11.29 13.29
C GLU A 346 -2.93 11.98 14.60
N THR A 347 -3.76 11.92 15.65
CA THR A 347 -3.45 12.46 16.98
C THR A 347 -2.32 11.69 17.67
N ALA A 348 -2.17 10.39 17.40
CA ALA A 348 -1.04 9.61 17.90
C ALA A 348 0.26 9.95 17.17
N LEU A 349 0.22 10.10 15.84
CA LEU A 349 1.41 10.33 15.01
C LEU A 349 2.00 11.74 15.15
N ARG A 350 1.17 12.79 15.07
CA ARG A 350 1.65 14.19 15.00
C ARG A 350 2.55 14.60 16.16
N PRO A 351 2.24 14.29 17.44
CA PRO A 351 3.09 14.67 18.56
C PRO A 351 4.16 13.62 18.91
N ALA A 352 4.23 12.48 18.22
CA ALA A 352 5.01 11.31 18.66
C ALA A 352 6.51 11.59 18.83
N LEU A 353 7.07 12.54 18.08
CA LEU A 353 8.48 12.93 18.16
C LEU A 353 8.69 14.32 18.77
N LYS A 354 7.65 14.91 19.37
CA LYS A 354 7.70 16.29 19.89
C LYS A 354 8.71 16.45 21.02
N GLU A 355 8.88 15.43 21.87
CA GLU A 355 9.89 15.43 22.95
C GLU A 355 11.32 15.48 22.41
N GLU A 356 11.53 15.10 21.15
CA GLU A 356 12.82 15.15 20.45
C GLU A 356 13.02 16.45 19.67
N GLY A 357 12.07 17.38 19.75
CA GLY A 357 12.08 18.62 18.96
C GLY A 357 11.85 18.39 17.47
N GLU A 358 11.18 17.29 17.10
CA GLU A 358 10.86 16.95 15.72
C GLU A 358 9.35 17.09 15.43
N GLU A 359 9.04 17.56 14.22
CA GLU A 359 7.68 17.69 13.72
C GLU A 359 7.34 16.53 12.78
N VAL A 360 6.07 16.10 12.79
CA VAL A 360 5.58 14.99 11.97
C VAL A 360 4.37 15.46 11.16
N HIS A 361 4.49 15.36 9.84
CA HIS A 361 3.36 15.62 8.94
C HIS A 361 2.62 14.33 8.63
N ALA A 362 1.52 14.07 9.33
CA ALA A 362 0.63 12.95 9.07
C ALA A 362 -0.62 13.39 8.29
N PHE A 363 -1.11 12.57 7.37
CA PHE A 363 -2.32 12.85 6.61
C PHE A 363 -2.94 11.56 6.06
N THR A 364 -4.26 11.58 5.89
CA THR A 364 -5.04 10.36 5.68
C THR A 364 -5.96 10.43 4.48
N HIS A 365 -6.22 9.29 3.85
CA HIS A 365 -7.34 9.11 2.94
C HIS A 365 -8.00 7.74 3.16
N LEU A 366 -9.25 7.63 2.74
CA LEU A 366 -9.92 6.35 2.57
C LEU A 366 -9.49 5.76 1.23
N SER A 367 -8.75 4.65 1.28
CA SER A 367 -8.16 4.04 0.10
C SER A 367 -9.09 3.01 -0.55
N HIS A 368 -9.88 2.29 0.25
CA HIS A 368 -10.78 1.22 -0.17
C HIS A 368 -12.09 1.31 0.60
N LEU A 369 -13.20 1.17 -0.10
CA LEU A 369 -14.52 1.42 0.45
C LEU A 369 -15.39 0.17 0.34
N TYR A 370 -16.09 -0.14 1.42
CA TYR A 370 -16.96 -1.30 1.54
C TYR A 370 -18.36 -0.87 1.99
N PRO A 371 -19.42 -1.63 1.67
CA PRO A 371 -20.76 -1.31 2.17
C PRO A 371 -20.82 -1.15 3.70
N GLN A 372 -20.00 -1.90 4.44
CA GLN A 372 -19.94 -1.93 5.89
C GLN A 372 -18.87 -1.00 6.52
N GLY A 373 -17.91 -0.51 5.74
CA GLY A 373 -16.78 0.24 6.30
C GLY A 373 -15.77 0.70 5.27
N SER A 374 -14.56 1.02 5.73
CA SER A 374 -13.50 1.54 4.86
C SER A 374 -12.12 1.13 5.35
N ALA A 375 -11.20 0.98 4.40
CA ALA A 375 -9.78 1.06 4.69
C ALA A 375 -9.36 2.52 4.86
N ILE A 376 -8.62 2.79 5.92
CA ILE A 376 -7.98 4.05 6.27
C ILE A 376 -6.51 3.91 5.94
N TYR A 377 -5.95 4.87 5.21
CA TYR A 377 -4.55 4.87 4.79
C TYR A 377 -3.91 6.20 5.18
N THR A 378 -2.99 6.15 6.15
CA THR A 378 -2.32 7.32 6.69
C THR A 378 -0.86 7.31 6.26
N THR A 379 -0.44 8.39 5.62
CA THR A 379 0.97 8.66 5.30
C THR A 379 1.53 9.60 6.36
N TYR A 380 2.78 9.40 6.76
CA TYR A 380 3.47 10.31 7.65
C TYR A 380 4.91 10.57 7.19
N LEU A 381 5.33 11.83 7.32
CA LEU A 381 6.66 12.31 6.98
C LEU A 381 7.34 12.88 8.22
N TYR A 382 8.64 12.64 8.33
CA TYR A 382 9.50 13.13 9.41
C TYR A 382 10.94 13.27 8.92
N ARG A 383 11.78 14.05 9.64
CA ARG A 383 13.20 14.21 9.27
C ARG A 383 14.01 12.98 9.65
N ILE A 384 14.87 12.54 8.73
CA ILE A 384 15.87 11.52 9.05
C ILE A 384 16.90 12.10 10.02
N ALA A 385 17.45 11.25 10.88
CA ALA A 385 18.49 11.62 11.82
C ALA A 385 19.88 11.47 11.19
N ALA A 386 20.90 11.99 11.86
CA ALA A 386 22.29 11.88 11.42
C ALA A 386 22.78 10.43 11.34
N SER A 387 22.25 9.53 12.16
CA SER A 387 22.59 8.10 12.16
C SER A 387 21.42 7.21 11.71
N PRO A 388 21.70 6.08 11.02
CA PRO A 388 20.67 5.09 10.67
C PRO A 388 19.93 4.55 11.90
N ALA A 389 20.66 4.24 12.97
CA ALA A 389 20.07 3.72 14.21
C ALA A 389 19.05 4.70 14.83
N GLU A 390 19.36 5.98 14.84
CA GLU A 390 18.45 7.00 15.38
C GLU A 390 17.22 7.21 14.46
N THR A 391 17.43 7.16 13.14
CA THR A 391 16.32 7.21 12.18
C THR A 391 15.37 6.03 12.35
N LEU A 392 15.91 4.84 12.65
CA LEU A 392 15.15 3.64 12.93
C LEU A 392 14.40 3.73 14.26
N ARG A 393 15.02 4.30 15.30
CA ARG A 393 14.36 4.55 16.59
C ARG A 393 13.15 5.47 16.44
N ARG A 394 13.28 6.59 15.70
CA ARG A 394 12.17 7.50 15.36
C ARG A 394 11.06 6.77 14.63
N TRP A 395 11.42 5.92 13.66
CA TRP A 395 10.45 5.10 12.94
C TRP A 395 9.67 4.17 13.88
N HIS A 396 10.36 3.47 14.79
CA HIS A 396 9.71 2.58 15.76
C HIS A 396 8.71 3.33 16.65
N ILE A 397 9.05 4.52 17.14
CA ILE A 397 8.15 5.35 17.94
C ILE A 397 6.88 5.69 17.15
N LEU A 398 7.03 6.15 15.91
CA LEU A 398 5.90 6.49 15.04
C LEU A 398 5.04 5.27 14.72
N LYS A 399 5.70 4.15 14.39
CA LYS A 399 5.02 2.91 14.01
C LYS A 399 4.26 2.30 15.18
N ASP A 400 4.84 2.28 16.37
CA ASP A 400 4.17 1.83 17.61
C ASP A 400 3.00 2.76 17.96
N ALA A 401 3.21 4.08 17.99
CA ALA A 401 2.14 5.03 18.29
C ALA A 401 0.91 4.85 17.38
N ALA A 402 1.13 4.69 16.07
CA ALA A 402 0.04 4.42 15.13
C ALA A 402 -0.59 3.03 15.33
N SER A 403 0.21 1.99 15.53
CA SER A 403 -0.27 0.61 15.68
C SER A 403 -1.09 0.44 16.96
N GLN A 404 -0.67 1.06 18.07
CA GLN A 404 -1.41 1.09 19.33
C GLN A 404 -2.74 1.82 19.18
N ALA A 405 -2.76 2.96 18.47
CA ALA A 405 -4.00 3.68 18.17
C ALA A 405 -4.97 2.82 17.33
N ILE A 406 -4.45 2.06 16.36
CA ILE A 406 -5.25 1.11 15.55
C ILE A 406 -5.85 0.01 16.43
N VAL A 407 -5.03 -0.63 17.27
CA VAL A 407 -5.48 -1.69 18.17
C VAL A 407 -6.53 -1.17 19.15
N ALA A 408 -6.29 -0.02 19.78
CA ALA A 408 -7.22 0.60 20.72
C ALA A 408 -8.54 1.01 20.06
N GLY A 409 -8.50 1.41 18.79
CA GLY A 409 -9.69 1.74 18.00
C GLY A 409 -10.34 0.55 17.28
N HIS A 410 -9.92 -0.68 17.60
CA HIS A 410 -10.45 -1.93 17.02
C HIS A 410 -10.41 -2.00 15.49
N GLY A 411 -9.39 -1.38 14.87
CA GLY A 411 -9.11 -1.55 13.45
C GLY A 411 -8.38 -2.86 13.17
N THR A 412 -8.46 -3.36 11.93
CA THR A 412 -7.57 -4.45 11.49
C THR A 412 -6.12 -3.97 11.53
N ILE A 413 -5.17 -4.80 11.95
CA ILE A 413 -3.77 -4.34 12.06
C ILE A 413 -3.15 -4.04 10.69
N SER A 414 -3.63 -4.74 9.65
CA SER A 414 -3.33 -4.45 8.25
C SER A 414 -4.56 -4.80 7.41
N HIS A 415 -4.82 -4.00 6.38
CA HIS A 415 -5.86 -4.29 5.39
C HIS A 415 -5.27 -4.83 4.07
N GLN A 416 -4.06 -4.40 3.68
CA GLN A 416 -3.42 -4.80 2.42
C GLN A 416 -1.89 -4.94 2.43
N HIS A 417 -1.18 -4.43 3.45
CA HIS A 417 0.29 -4.56 3.52
C HIS A 417 0.77 -5.92 4.02
N GLY A 418 -0.09 -6.65 4.74
CA GLY A 418 0.26 -7.85 5.45
C GLY A 418 0.80 -7.55 6.85
N VAL A 419 1.14 -8.60 7.57
CA VAL A 419 1.63 -8.52 8.94
C VAL A 419 3.15 -8.45 8.96
N GLY A 420 3.78 -9.35 8.21
CA GLY A 420 5.22 -9.53 8.23
C GLY A 420 5.77 -9.74 9.65
N THR A 421 6.82 -8.97 9.95
CA THR A 421 7.42 -8.83 11.29
C THR A 421 6.93 -7.57 11.97
N ASP A 422 6.68 -6.51 11.20
CA ASP A 422 6.42 -5.17 11.69
C ASP A 422 5.10 -5.08 12.47
N HIS A 423 4.08 -5.82 12.03
CA HIS A 423 2.77 -5.85 12.68
C HIS A 423 2.56 -7.10 13.54
N GLN A 424 3.51 -8.05 13.55
CA GLN A 424 3.41 -9.30 14.30
C GLN A 424 3.08 -9.08 15.80
N PRO A 425 3.69 -8.11 16.51
CA PRO A 425 3.38 -7.88 17.92
C PRO A 425 1.91 -7.55 18.20
N TYR A 426 1.20 -6.99 17.23
CA TYR A 426 -0.18 -6.51 17.38
C TYR A 426 -1.21 -7.49 16.79
N LEU A 427 -0.78 -8.51 16.03
CA LEU A 427 -1.68 -9.47 15.36
C LEU A 427 -2.63 -10.18 16.33
N ILE A 428 -2.17 -10.41 17.56
CA ILE A 428 -2.97 -11.04 18.63
C ILE A 428 -4.26 -10.25 18.93
N ALA A 429 -4.24 -8.93 18.80
CA ALA A 429 -5.41 -8.09 19.04
C ALA A 429 -6.53 -8.37 18.01
N GLU A 430 -6.15 -8.71 16.77
CA GLU A 430 -7.12 -9.03 15.71
C GLU A 430 -7.54 -10.51 15.73
N LYS A 431 -6.59 -11.43 15.89
CA LYS A 431 -6.86 -12.88 15.76
C LYS A 431 -7.28 -13.56 17.07
N GLY A 432 -6.97 -12.95 18.21
CA GLY A 432 -7.12 -13.56 19.53
C GLY A 432 -6.22 -14.79 19.73
N SER A 433 -6.10 -15.23 20.98
CA SER A 433 -5.18 -16.33 21.34
C SER A 433 -5.49 -17.64 20.61
N LEU A 434 -6.78 -17.98 20.47
CA LEU A 434 -7.19 -19.19 19.76
C LEU A 434 -6.83 -19.12 18.27
N GLY A 435 -7.07 -17.97 17.62
CA GLY A 435 -6.73 -17.78 16.21
C GLY A 435 -5.23 -17.92 15.96
N ILE A 436 -4.40 -17.31 16.83
CA ILE A 436 -2.94 -17.47 16.77
C ILE A 436 -2.53 -18.94 16.93
N THR A 437 -3.13 -19.68 17.87
CA THR A 437 -2.83 -21.11 18.04
C THR A 437 -3.21 -21.94 16.81
N VAL A 438 -4.37 -21.68 16.20
CA VAL A 438 -4.79 -22.37 14.96
C VAL A 438 -3.79 -22.09 13.83
N MET A 439 -3.37 -20.84 13.65
CA MET A 439 -2.37 -20.48 12.63
C MET A 439 -1.05 -21.23 12.85
N ARG A 440 -0.56 -21.28 14.09
CA ARG A 440 0.67 -22.03 14.43
C ARG A 440 0.57 -23.51 14.09
N GLN A 441 -0.54 -24.15 14.46
CA GLN A 441 -0.75 -25.58 14.20
C GLN A 441 -0.82 -25.86 12.69
N LEU A 442 -1.46 -24.98 11.93
CA LEU A 442 -1.52 -25.07 10.48
C LEU A 442 -0.13 -24.96 9.85
N TYR A 443 0.67 -23.96 10.24
CA TYR A 443 2.03 -23.82 9.71
C TYR A 443 2.94 -24.98 10.10
N ALA A 444 2.87 -25.46 11.35
CA ALA A 444 3.65 -26.63 11.79
C ALA A 444 3.28 -27.90 11.03
N HIS A 445 2.04 -28.02 10.55
CA HIS A 445 1.64 -29.15 9.71
C HIS A 445 2.30 -29.08 8.32
N PHE A 446 2.20 -27.94 7.64
CA PHE A 446 2.78 -27.78 6.29
C PHE A 446 4.31 -27.71 6.28
N ASP A 447 4.91 -27.22 7.37
CA ASP A 447 6.36 -27.01 7.50
C ASP A 447 6.86 -27.42 8.90
N PRO A 448 6.92 -28.73 9.20
CA PRO A 448 7.33 -29.21 10.52
C PRO A 448 8.80 -28.93 10.84
N LYS A 449 9.61 -28.57 9.83
CA LYS A 449 11.03 -28.23 9.97
C LYS A 449 11.28 -26.72 10.05
N GLY A 450 10.26 -25.88 9.90
CA GLY A 450 10.38 -24.42 10.00
C GLY A 450 11.21 -23.79 8.86
N MET A 451 11.21 -24.38 7.66
CA MET A 451 11.97 -23.93 6.50
C MET A 451 11.31 -22.75 5.77
N MET A 452 9.99 -22.63 5.87
CA MET A 452 9.17 -21.72 5.07
C MET A 452 9.02 -20.37 5.77
N ASN A 453 9.88 -19.41 5.44
CA ASN A 453 9.87 -18.02 5.93
C ASN A 453 9.66 -17.88 7.46
N PRO A 454 10.50 -18.52 8.30
CA PRO A 454 10.32 -18.54 9.75
C PRO A 454 10.32 -17.14 10.37
N GLY A 455 9.53 -16.96 11.44
CA GLY A 455 9.45 -15.71 12.18
C GLY A 455 8.44 -14.68 11.66
N LYS A 456 7.79 -14.91 10.51
CA LYS A 456 6.70 -14.07 10.00
C LYS A 456 5.34 -14.53 10.53
N LEU A 457 4.40 -13.58 10.73
CA LEU A 457 3.04 -13.77 11.25
C LEU A 457 2.96 -14.27 12.69
N VAL A 458 3.49 -15.45 12.98
CA VAL A 458 3.51 -16.07 14.31
C VAL A 458 4.89 -16.68 14.57
N LEU A 459 5.38 -16.51 15.79
CA LEU A 459 6.54 -17.24 16.30
C LEU A 459 6.19 -18.70 16.54
#